data_AF-A0A934XSM2-F1
#
_entry.id   AF-A0A934XSM2-F1
#
_cell.length_a   1.000
_cell.length_b   1.000
_cell.length_c   1.000
_cell.angle_alpha   90.00
_cell.angle_beta   90.00
_cell.angle_gamma   90.00
#
_symmetry.space_group_name_H-M   'P 1'
#
loop_
_entity.id
_entity.type
_entity.pdbx_description
1 polymer ?
#
loop_
_entity_poly.entity_id
_entity_poly.type
_entity_poly.pdbx_seq_one_letter_code
_entity_poly.pdbx_strand_id
1 'polypeptide(L)'
;MWIFLASEVMFFSALIAAFMMFRLRGPADANQILNIPLTAFNTFVLLTSSMTVVLALAAAQRNDQAKLRLWLFASLLCGGTFLGVQVIEYFKLFEEGLTISSSMFGTIFFTLTGFHGLHVFIGLLWLVGIIVQALRGRFNADYSMSLEIFGLYWHFVDIVWIILFVIVYLI
;
A
#
# COMPACT_ATOMS: atom_id res chain seq x y z
N MET A 1 -0.69 10.85 15.30
CA MET A 1 -0.39 9.75 14.36
C MET A 1 -0.68 8.38 14.93
N TRP A 2 -0.11 7.98 16.07
CA TRP A 2 -0.36 6.65 16.65
C TRP A 2 -1.85 6.32 16.88
N ILE A 3 -2.66 7.28 17.33
CA ILE A 3 -4.12 7.07 17.49
C ILE A 3 -4.81 6.81 16.15
N PHE A 4 -4.41 7.52 15.09
CA PHE A 4 -4.91 7.30 13.74
C PHE A 4 -4.49 5.93 13.20
N LEU A 5 -3.23 5.54 13.40
CA LEU A 5 -2.78 4.19 13.01
C LEU A 5 -3.56 3.10 13.76
N ALA A 6 -3.84 3.30 15.05
CA ALA A 6 -4.65 2.38 15.82
C ALA A 6 -6.09 2.26 15.28
N SER A 7 -6.73 3.37 14.86
CA SER A 7 -8.06 3.30 14.23
C SER A 7 -8.02 2.57 12.88
N GLU A 8 -6.97 2.76 12.09
CA GLU A 8 -6.80 2.04 10.83
C GLU A 8 -6.57 0.53 11.04
N VAL A 9 -5.80 0.15 12.07
CA VAL A 9 -5.66 -1.27 12.47
C VAL A 9 -7.04 -1.87 12.76
N MET A 10 -7.88 -1.18 13.53
CA MET A 10 -9.23 -1.65 13.84
C MET A 10 -10.10 -1.76 12.58
N PHE A 11 -10.03 -0.77 11.69
CA PHE A 11 -10.76 -0.75 10.42
C PHE A 11 -10.39 -1.94 9.52
N PHE A 12 -9.10 -2.15 9.25
CA PHE A 12 -8.65 -3.28 8.42
C PHE A 12 -8.86 -4.63 9.12
N SER A 13 -8.71 -4.71 10.44
CA SER A 13 -8.97 -5.95 11.18
C SER A 13 -10.42 -6.41 11.05
N ALA A 14 -11.38 -5.48 11.07
CA ALA A 14 -12.79 -5.79 10.87
C ALA A 14 -13.06 -6.35 9.45
N LEU A 15 -12.45 -5.75 8.42
CA LEU A 15 -12.56 -6.23 7.03
C LEU A 15 -11.91 -7.62 6.84
N ILE A 16 -10.73 -7.83 7.42
CA ILE A 16 -10.03 -9.12 7.39
C ILE A 16 -10.85 -10.19 8.11
N ALA A 17 -11.43 -9.87 9.27
CA ALA A 17 -12.30 -10.80 10.00
C ALA A 17 -13.53 -11.20 9.19
N ALA A 18 -14.13 -10.26 8.44
CA ALA A 18 -15.23 -10.56 7.53
C ALA A 18 -14.81 -11.51 6.40
N PHE A 19 -13.63 -11.29 5.79
CA PHE A 19 -13.07 -12.19 4.78
C PHE A 19 -12.80 -13.59 5.34
N MET A 20 -12.19 -13.68 6.53
CA MET A 20 -11.91 -14.96 7.20
C MET A 20 -13.18 -15.74 7.53
N MET A 21 -14.25 -15.06 7.99
CA MET A 21 -15.54 -15.71 8.21
C MET A 21 -16.14 -16.26 6.91
N PHE A 22 -16.04 -15.51 5.82
CA PHE A 22 -16.44 -16.00 4.50
C PHE A 22 -15.61 -17.21 4.08
N ARG A 23 -14.29 -17.18 4.28
CA ARG A 23 -13.39 -18.27 3.92
C ARG A 23 -13.68 -19.57 4.67
N LEU A 24 -13.98 -19.49 5.96
CA LEU A 24 -14.27 -20.65 6.81
C LEU A 24 -15.64 -21.29 6.54
N ARG A 25 -16.59 -20.53 5.96
CA ARG A 25 -17.98 -20.96 5.75
C ARG A 25 -18.41 -21.03 4.28
N GLY A 26 -17.61 -20.50 3.38
CA GLY A 26 -17.87 -20.41 1.94
C GLY A 26 -17.36 -21.63 1.17
N PRO A 27 -17.83 -21.82 -0.08
CA PRO A 27 -17.37 -22.91 -0.94
C PRO A 27 -15.88 -22.76 -1.28
N ALA A 28 -15.16 -23.90 -1.33
CA ALA A 28 -13.70 -23.98 -1.39
C ALA A 28 -13.06 -23.48 -2.71
N ASP A 29 -13.85 -23.29 -3.78
CA ASP A 29 -13.36 -23.06 -5.15
C ASP A 29 -13.10 -21.59 -5.52
N ALA A 30 -13.11 -20.64 -4.56
CA ALA A 30 -12.98 -19.22 -4.87
C ALA A 30 -11.57 -18.74 -5.31
N ASN A 31 -10.55 -19.62 -5.31
CA ASN A 31 -9.13 -19.21 -5.41
C ASN A 31 -8.51 -19.28 -6.81
N GLN A 32 -9.21 -19.74 -7.85
CA GLN A 32 -8.53 -20.20 -9.07
C GLN A 32 -8.16 -19.12 -10.10
N ILE A 33 -8.47 -17.84 -9.85
CA ILE A 33 -8.31 -16.75 -10.82
C ILE A 33 -7.16 -15.78 -10.46
N LEU A 34 -6.59 -15.87 -9.25
CA LEU A 34 -5.60 -14.90 -8.78
C LEU A 34 -4.18 -15.20 -9.29
N ASN A 35 -3.51 -14.17 -9.83
CA ASN A 35 -2.17 -14.26 -10.38
C ASN A 35 -1.07 -14.08 -9.31
N ILE A 36 -0.85 -15.14 -8.51
CA ILE A 36 0.10 -15.14 -7.37
C ILE A 36 1.51 -14.61 -7.73
N PRO A 37 2.15 -14.99 -8.86
CA PRO A 37 3.52 -14.52 -9.17
C PRO A 37 3.60 -13.01 -9.41
N LEU A 38 2.58 -12.44 -10.05
CA LEU A 38 2.52 -11.01 -10.34
C LEU A 38 2.34 -10.22 -9.04
N THR A 39 1.42 -10.65 -8.18
CA THR A 39 1.15 -10.00 -6.89
C THR A 39 2.31 -10.16 -5.91
N ALA A 40 3.04 -11.29 -5.94
CA ALA A 40 4.25 -11.48 -5.16
C ALA A 40 5.37 -10.51 -5.58
N PHE A 41 5.58 -10.35 -6.89
CA PHE A 41 6.51 -9.33 -7.40
C PHE A 41 6.08 -7.92 -6.98
N ASN A 42 4.78 -7.62 -7.07
CA ASN A 42 4.25 -6.33 -6.66
C ASN A 42 4.48 -6.02 -5.18
N THR A 43 4.31 -7.03 -4.33
CA THR A 43 4.58 -6.95 -2.90
C THR A 43 6.06 -6.69 -2.62
N PHE A 44 6.97 -7.32 -3.37
CA PHE A 44 8.40 -7.04 -3.27
C PHE A 44 8.76 -5.59 -3.64
N VAL A 45 8.13 -5.05 -4.70
CA VAL A 45 8.30 -3.64 -5.10
C VAL A 45 7.84 -2.69 -3.98
N LEU A 46 6.71 -3.01 -3.35
CA LEU A 46 6.17 -2.21 -2.25
C LEU A 46 7.08 -2.25 -1.01
N LEU A 47 7.57 -3.43 -0.60
CA LEU A 47 8.55 -3.55 0.49
C LEU A 47 9.84 -2.77 0.21
N THR A 48 10.29 -2.76 -1.05
CA THR A 48 11.44 -1.96 -1.48
C THR A 48 11.16 -0.46 -1.33
N SER A 49 9.93 -0.02 -1.60
CA SER A 49 9.49 1.37 -1.41
C SER A 49 9.58 1.82 0.06
N SER A 50 9.18 0.96 0.99
CA SER A 50 9.33 1.26 2.43
C SER A 50 10.79 1.45 2.84
N MET A 51 11.70 0.61 2.33
CA MET A 51 13.14 0.79 2.55
C MET A 51 13.64 2.13 2.00
N THR A 52 13.16 2.56 0.82
CA THR A 52 13.59 3.84 0.24
C THR A 52 13.09 5.05 1.05
N VAL A 53 11.93 4.97 1.73
CA VAL A 53 11.46 6.03 2.62
C VAL A 53 12.35 6.19 3.87
N VAL A 54 12.83 5.09 4.45
CA VAL A 54 13.79 5.13 5.58
C VAL A 54 15.11 5.76 5.15
N LEU A 55 15.61 5.40 3.96
CA LEU A 55 16.83 5.99 3.39
C LEU A 55 16.65 7.47 3.08
N ALA A 56 15.46 7.90 2.66
CA ALA A 56 15.10 9.30 2.51
C ALA A 56 15.18 10.03 3.86
N LEU A 57 14.59 9.47 4.92
CA LEU A 57 14.65 10.06 6.26
C LEU A 57 16.10 10.17 6.78
N ALA A 58 16.91 9.14 6.58
CA ALA A 58 18.33 9.16 6.95
C ALA A 58 19.12 10.23 6.17
N ALA A 59 18.81 10.43 4.88
CA ALA A 59 19.41 11.49 4.07
C ALA A 59 18.96 12.88 4.54
N ALA A 60 17.69 13.05 4.93
CA ALA A 60 17.18 14.30 5.50
C ALA A 60 17.89 14.67 6.82
N GLN A 61 18.10 13.70 7.71
CA GLN A 61 18.82 13.90 8.97
C GLN A 61 20.30 14.28 8.77
N ARG A 62 20.92 13.81 7.67
CA ARG A 62 22.30 14.17 7.28
C ARG A 62 22.40 15.44 6.44
N ASN A 63 21.28 16.12 6.21
CA ASN A 63 21.16 17.29 5.34
C ASN A 63 21.66 17.05 3.89
N ASP A 64 21.59 15.80 3.42
CA ASP A 64 22.00 15.41 2.06
C ASP A 64 20.79 15.49 1.11
N GLN A 65 20.62 16.68 0.54
CA GLN A 65 19.48 17.04 -0.33
C GLN A 65 19.42 16.23 -1.62
N ALA A 66 20.57 15.84 -2.16
CA ALA A 66 20.63 15.07 -3.41
C ALA A 66 20.08 13.66 -3.19
N LYS A 67 20.55 12.99 -2.13
CA LYS A 67 20.08 11.63 -1.79
C LYS A 67 18.64 11.63 -1.32
N LEU A 68 18.23 12.64 -0.55
CA LEU A 68 16.84 12.77 -0.12
C LEU A 68 15.88 12.76 -1.31
N ARG A 69 16.12 13.64 -2.30
CA ARG A 69 15.28 13.69 -3.51
C ARG A 69 15.31 12.37 -4.28
N LEU A 70 16.49 11.77 -4.45
CA LEU A 70 16.64 10.48 -5.13
C LEU A 70 15.76 9.40 -4.49
N TRP A 71 15.82 9.26 -3.17
CA TRP A 71 15.07 8.23 -2.44
C TRP A 71 13.56 8.50 -2.41
N LEU A 72 13.15 9.76 -2.32
CA LEU A 72 11.73 10.13 -2.43
C LEU A 72 11.16 9.81 -3.82
N PHE A 73 11.90 10.14 -4.89
CA PHE A 73 11.51 9.79 -6.26
C PHE A 73 11.48 8.27 -6.48
N ALA A 74 12.45 7.53 -5.94
CA ALA A 74 12.44 6.07 -5.99
C ALA A 74 11.19 5.49 -5.32
N SER A 75 10.83 6.00 -4.12
CA SER A 75 9.62 5.59 -3.40
C SER A 75 8.34 5.89 -4.20
N LEU A 76 8.29 7.06 -4.87
CA LEU A 76 7.16 7.45 -5.72
C LEU A 76 7.00 6.52 -6.92
N LEU A 77 8.10 6.14 -7.57
CA LEU A 77 8.07 5.19 -8.68
C LEU A 77 7.62 3.81 -8.21
N CYS A 78 8.18 3.30 -7.11
CA CYS A 78 7.81 1.99 -6.57
C CYS A 78 6.32 1.93 -6.17
N GLY A 79 5.83 2.92 -5.43
CA GLY A 79 4.40 2.96 -5.06
C GLY A 79 3.47 3.21 -6.26
N GLY A 80 3.92 3.98 -7.25
CA GLY A 80 3.19 4.16 -8.51
C GLY A 80 3.10 2.88 -9.33
N THR A 81 4.20 2.13 -9.44
CA THR A 81 4.20 0.78 -10.04
C THR A 81 3.24 -0.14 -9.30
N PHE A 82 3.21 -0.07 -7.96
CA PHE A 82 2.30 -0.88 -7.17
C PHE A 82 0.83 -0.67 -7.52
N LEU A 83 0.39 0.59 -7.57
CA LEU A 83 -0.98 0.90 -7.98
C LEU A 83 -1.25 0.54 -9.45
N GLY A 84 -0.28 0.74 -10.33
CA GLY A 84 -0.42 0.37 -11.75
C GLY A 84 -0.67 -1.13 -11.94
N VAL A 85 0.12 -1.97 -11.25
CA VAL A 85 -0.07 -3.43 -11.28
C VAL A 85 -1.42 -3.82 -10.67
N GLN A 86 -1.82 -3.19 -9.56
CA GLN A 86 -3.11 -3.45 -8.92
C GLN A 86 -4.29 -3.15 -9.86
N VAL A 87 -4.22 -2.05 -10.61
CA VAL A 87 -5.25 -1.68 -11.60
C VAL A 87 -5.31 -2.70 -12.74
N ILE A 88 -4.16 -3.13 -13.27
CA ILE A 88 -4.10 -4.16 -14.32
C ILE A 88 -4.71 -5.46 -13.82
N GLU A 89 -4.44 -5.84 -12.57
CA GLU A 89 -5.02 -7.03 -11.96
C GLU A 89 -6.55 -6.91 -11.86
N TYR A 90 -7.07 -5.76 -11.43
CA TYR A 90 -8.51 -5.55 -11.39
C TYR A 90 -9.16 -5.65 -12.77
N PHE A 91 -8.55 -5.08 -13.81
CA PHE A 91 -9.07 -5.20 -15.18
C PHE A 91 -9.15 -6.66 -15.64
N LYS A 92 -8.12 -7.47 -15.38
CA LYS A 92 -8.14 -8.90 -15.70
C LYS A 92 -9.25 -9.63 -14.95
N LEU A 93 -9.42 -9.35 -13.66
CA LEU A 93 -10.50 -9.94 -12.85
C LEU A 93 -11.88 -9.55 -13.40
N PHE A 94 -12.06 -8.31 -13.85
CA PHE A 94 -13.30 -7.87 -14.48
C PHE A 94 -13.56 -8.58 -15.82
N GLU A 95 -12.54 -8.78 -16.66
CA GLU A 95 -12.65 -9.53 -17.91
C GLU A 95 -13.01 -11.01 -17.68
N GLU A 96 -12.51 -11.61 -16.60
CA GLU A 96 -12.84 -12.97 -16.17
C GLU A 96 -14.22 -13.07 -15.47
N GLY A 97 -14.97 -11.96 -15.40
CA GLY A 97 -16.34 -11.92 -14.88
C GLY A 97 -16.44 -11.74 -13.36
N LEU A 98 -15.31 -11.60 -12.65
CA LEU A 98 -15.29 -11.24 -11.24
C LEU A 98 -15.52 -9.74 -11.08
N THR A 99 -16.75 -9.39 -10.71
CA THR A 99 -17.15 -8.02 -10.35
C THR A 99 -17.53 -7.93 -8.87
N ILE A 100 -17.62 -6.70 -8.33
CA ILE A 100 -18.08 -6.45 -6.96
C ILE A 100 -19.44 -7.10 -6.68
N SER A 101 -20.33 -7.17 -7.68
CA SER A 101 -21.67 -7.73 -7.54
C SER A 101 -21.79 -9.18 -8.04
N SER A 102 -20.73 -9.74 -8.63
CA SER A 102 -20.75 -11.09 -9.20
C SER A 102 -20.80 -12.19 -8.15
N SER A 103 -20.10 -11.99 -7.03
CA SER A 103 -19.94 -12.98 -5.98
C SER A 103 -19.59 -12.32 -4.66
N MET A 104 -19.94 -12.97 -3.56
CA MET A 104 -19.58 -12.50 -2.20
C MET A 104 -18.06 -12.43 -2.01
N PHE A 105 -17.31 -13.32 -2.68
CA PHE A 105 -15.85 -13.25 -2.74
C PHE A 105 -15.39 -11.96 -3.41
N GLY A 106 -15.91 -11.64 -4.61
CA GLY A 106 -15.59 -10.40 -5.33
C GLY A 106 -15.90 -9.16 -4.50
N THR A 107 -17.07 -9.09 -3.86
CA THR A 107 -17.43 -7.95 -2.99
C THR A 107 -16.39 -7.73 -1.89
N ILE A 108 -16.05 -8.78 -1.13
CA ILE A 108 -15.13 -8.64 0.00
C ILE A 108 -13.70 -8.39 -0.49
N PHE A 109 -13.26 -9.10 -1.54
CA PHE A 109 -11.95 -8.92 -2.16
C PHE A 109 -11.74 -7.47 -2.59
N PHE A 110 -12.60 -6.94 -3.46
CA PHE A 110 -12.47 -5.57 -3.99
C PHE A 110 -12.67 -4.51 -2.91
N THR A 111 -13.50 -4.75 -1.90
CA THR A 111 -13.64 -3.82 -0.77
C THR A 111 -12.33 -3.72 -0.01
N LEU A 112 -11.77 -4.86 0.39
CA LEU A 112 -10.58 -4.92 1.24
C LEU A 112 -9.31 -4.47 0.50
N THR A 113 -9.08 -4.95 -0.72
CA THR A 113 -7.93 -4.52 -1.54
C THR A 113 -8.13 -3.11 -2.11
N GLY A 114 -9.37 -2.70 -2.38
CA GLY A 114 -9.71 -1.35 -2.84
C GLY A 114 -9.47 -0.28 -1.78
N PHE A 115 -9.92 -0.51 -0.52
CA PHE A 115 -9.60 0.41 0.58
C PHE A 115 -8.09 0.50 0.81
N HIS A 116 -7.37 -0.62 0.75
CA HIS A 116 -5.92 -0.59 0.84
C HIS A 116 -5.29 0.23 -0.31
N GLY A 117 -5.70 -0.01 -1.56
CA GLY A 117 -5.24 0.74 -2.72
C GLY A 117 -5.52 2.24 -2.61
N LEU A 118 -6.67 2.63 -2.03
CA LEU A 118 -7.00 4.02 -1.74
C LEU A 118 -6.04 4.64 -0.71
N HIS A 119 -5.65 3.90 0.33
CA HIS A 119 -4.65 4.36 1.30
C HIS A 119 -3.28 4.58 0.65
N VAL A 120 -2.84 3.65 -0.20
CA VAL A 120 -1.59 3.80 -0.97
C VAL A 120 -1.68 5.03 -1.88
N PHE A 121 -2.81 5.24 -2.57
CA PHE A 121 -3.02 6.40 -3.44
C PHE A 121 -2.95 7.73 -2.67
N ILE A 122 -3.62 7.84 -1.53
CA ILE A 122 -3.53 9.02 -0.65
C ILE A 122 -2.08 9.21 -0.17
N GLY A 123 -1.39 8.13 0.18
CA GLY A 123 0.02 8.16 0.55
C GLY A 123 0.88 8.72 -0.58
N LEU A 124 0.66 8.30 -1.82
CA LEU A 124 1.40 8.82 -2.97
C LEU A 124 1.15 10.30 -3.21
N LEU A 125 -0.09 10.77 -3.05
CA LEU A 125 -0.40 12.20 -3.13
C LEU A 125 0.37 13.00 -2.06
N TRP A 126 0.44 12.47 -0.83
CA TRP A 126 1.23 13.08 0.22
C TRP A 126 2.73 13.06 -0.12
N LEU A 127 3.26 11.94 -0.62
CA LEU A 127 4.65 11.81 -1.05
C LEU A 127 5.01 12.83 -2.14
N VAL A 128 4.12 13.04 -3.12
CA VAL A 128 4.28 14.09 -4.14
C VAL A 128 4.35 15.47 -3.49
N GLY A 129 3.49 15.76 -2.49
CA GLY A 129 3.55 16.99 -1.71
C GLY A 129 4.90 17.18 -0.99
N ILE A 130 5.49 16.11 -0.45
CA ILE A 130 6.82 16.11 0.17
C ILE A 130 7.91 16.32 -0.90
N ILE A 131 7.79 15.74 -2.10
CA ILE A 131 8.75 15.95 -3.18
C ILE A 131 8.72 17.39 -3.68
N VAL A 132 7.53 17.98 -3.88
CA VAL A 132 7.39 19.38 -4.35
C VAL A 132 8.02 20.36 -3.36
N GLN A 133 7.76 20.15 -2.07
CA GLN A 133 8.38 20.96 -1.01
C GLN A 133 9.89 20.73 -0.94
N ALA A 134 10.37 19.49 -1.18
CA ALA A 134 11.79 19.19 -1.24
C ALA A 134 12.51 19.91 -2.40
N LEU A 135 11.83 20.06 -3.53
CA LEU A 135 12.34 20.80 -4.69
C LEU A 135 12.38 22.32 -4.46
N ARG A 136 11.51 22.85 -3.59
CA ARG A 136 11.45 24.28 -3.25
C ARG A 136 12.54 24.73 -2.25
N GLY A 137 13.38 23.82 -1.76
CA GLY A 137 14.57 24.15 -0.96
C GLY A 137 14.29 24.68 0.45
N ARG A 138 13.06 24.53 0.98
CA ARG A 138 12.67 25.00 2.33
C ARG A 138 12.84 23.91 3.40
N PHE A 139 14.05 23.37 3.55
CA PHE A 139 14.31 22.33 4.55
C PHE A 139 14.70 22.93 5.90
N ASN A 140 13.72 23.06 6.79
CA ASN A 140 13.89 23.31 8.22
C ASN A 140 13.74 22.00 9.03
N ALA A 141 14.11 22.03 10.31
CA ALA A 141 13.98 20.90 11.24
C ALA A 141 12.55 20.30 11.30
N ASP A 142 11.51 21.12 11.07
CA ASP A 142 10.10 20.69 10.98
C ASP A 142 9.83 19.67 9.86
N TYR A 143 10.70 19.64 8.85
CA TYR A 143 10.55 18.76 7.69
C TYR A 143 10.91 17.31 8.00
N SER A 144 11.92 17.09 8.83
CA SER A 144 12.32 15.76 9.30
C SER A 144 11.19 15.10 10.08
N MET A 145 10.48 15.89 10.90
CA MET A 145 9.29 15.41 11.64
C MET A 145 8.14 15.04 10.68
N SER A 146 7.88 15.88 9.68
CA SER A 146 6.84 15.61 8.68
C SER A 146 7.14 14.34 7.86
N LEU A 147 8.40 14.13 7.51
CA LEU A 147 8.86 12.93 6.78
C LEU A 147 8.82 11.67 7.66
N GLU A 148 9.14 11.78 8.94
CA GLU A 148 9.04 10.68 9.91
C GLU A 148 7.57 10.25 10.09
N ILE A 149 6.67 11.22 10.25
CA ILE A 149 5.22 11.00 10.32
C ILE A 149 4.70 10.30 9.07
N PHE A 150 5.13 10.76 7.89
CA PHE A 150 4.79 10.12 6.62
C PHE A 150 5.36 8.70 6.54
N GLY A 151 6.60 8.50 6.99
CA GLY A 151 7.24 7.17 7.03
C GLY A 151 6.45 6.19 7.88
N LEU A 152 6.00 6.58 9.07
CA LEU A 152 5.15 5.75 9.92
C LEU A 152 3.84 5.34 9.22
N TYR A 153 3.21 6.27 8.50
CA TYR A 153 2.02 5.97 7.70
C TYR A 153 2.33 4.99 6.56
N TRP A 154 3.41 5.22 5.81
CA TRP A 154 3.80 4.39 4.68
C TRP A 154 4.14 2.95 5.12
N HIS A 155 4.92 2.80 6.19
CA HIS A 155 5.24 1.49 6.76
C HIS A 155 4.01 0.76 7.26
N PHE A 156 3.04 1.46 7.84
CA PHE A 156 1.79 0.86 8.28
C PHE A 156 1.00 0.29 7.10
N VAL A 157 0.85 1.09 6.03
CA VAL A 157 0.18 0.64 4.81
C VAL A 157 0.86 -0.62 4.27
N ASP A 158 2.19 -0.65 4.23
CA ASP A 158 2.95 -1.81 3.77
C ASP A 158 2.71 -3.06 4.63
N ILE A 159 2.68 -2.93 5.96
CA ILE A 159 2.40 -4.05 6.88
C ILE A 159 0.99 -4.61 6.63
N VAL A 160 0.00 -3.74 6.44
CA VAL A 160 -1.37 -4.17 6.09
C VAL A 160 -1.34 -4.97 4.80
N TRP A 161 -0.63 -4.51 3.77
CA TRP A 161 -0.54 -5.25 2.50
C TRP A 161 0.05 -6.65 2.65
N ILE A 162 1.10 -6.82 3.46
CA ILE A 162 1.70 -8.14 3.70
C ILE A 162 0.66 -9.10 4.29
N ILE A 163 -0.11 -8.64 5.27
CA ILE A 163 -1.17 -9.46 5.90
C ILE A 163 -2.24 -9.80 4.87
N LEU A 164 -2.67 -8.82 4.06
CA LEU A 164 -3.66 -9.03 3.01
C LEU A 164 -3.17 -10.02 1.95
N PHE A 165 -1.92 -9.91 1.51
CA PHE A 165 -1.32 -10.83 0.55
C PHE A 165 -1.33 -12.27 1.08
N VAL A 166 -0.94 -12.49 2.32
CA VAL A 166 -0.96 -13.83 2.93
C VAL A 166 -2.39 -14.38 3.02
N ILE A 167 -3.33 -13.59 3.53
CA ILE A 167 -4.69 -14.07 3.79
C ILE A 167 -5.50 -14.26 2.51
N VAL A 168 -5.35 -13.36 1.53
CA VAL A 168 -6.20 -13.32 0.32
C VAL A 168 -5.60 -14.13 -0.83
N TYR A 169 -4.28 -14.13 -0.99
CA TYR A 169 -3.62 -14.76 -2.14
C TYR A 169 -2.98 -16.11 -1.84
N LEU A 170 -2.52 -16.35 -0.60
CA LEU A 170 -1.82 -17.59 -0.24
C LEU A 170 -2.67 -18.60 0.53
N ILE A 171 -3.69 -18.15 1.28
CA ILE A 171 -4.57 -18.97 2.14
C ILE A 171 -5.97 -19.09 1.53
#